data_AF-A0A7X7JPB1-F1
#
_entry.id   AF-A0A7X7JPB1-F1
#
_cell.length_a   1.000
_cell.length_b   1.000
_cell.length_c   1.000
_cell.angle_alpha   90.00
_cell.angle_beta   90.00
_cell.angle_gamma   90.00
#
_symmetry.space_group_name_H-M   'P 1'
#
loop_
_entity.id
_entity.type
_entity.pdbx_description
1 polymer ?
#
loop_
_entity_poly.entity_id
_entity_poly.type
_entity_poly.pdbx_seq_one_letter_code
_entity_poly.pdbx_strand_id
1 'polypeptide(L)'
;DRKTVFAYDPAGNLVLLGDPAGRETRFDYVPGGALASITDCRGNTMSMQWDVAGRPARVINARGGETSFVHDAEGHVVAKSYDGMELATYEYDAAGNLQRMTDPTGVIVHTCDARGLPSSTVHPDGTEIQYTHDPNGNVSSITYPGGLTVTYEYDERNRVRHVRFGAAAVGLLYDRAGHLTAETRSNGCATAYRYDEGMFFREIAHARGQDSLAKIEQRRNAFGDIVEEAVSGMYRSYLLDEQTSVSHNELDQIIERDGRRYQYDEDGNLLAISDGSMSAEYDQENRLLSIEIHGTKTLYDYNGVGDRVAITQGDERLHLHHDVFGRLLFETDPSRRIRNRYVYAANRLVAVVNDRDEIFFYHADSRGSAILLTDEAGEVAVSYAYSPLGSVTVDARREVRNPFTYVGTYGVTDEGGGLYFMKNRFYDSATGGFMQRDPLWFAAGTNLYAYAKGNPLSYVDPSGLAAINDMSMMLGLSNFMGGLVGGMVAIVGGGLILGGSVIAGPGLLLGGGLYAASRLAVGFRQVDAAMRGEAVCNENSGYSIARSSFLGGIPFVKSVTYAVELNGKGVAWEVGKLLMGDYGAVLDAAEDVTDLNLIPEECVPAISGGTVTIP
;
A
#
# COMPACT_ATOMS: atom_id res chain seq x y z
N ASP A 1 27.41 -19.55 -3.19
CA ASP A 1 27.22 -18.60 -2.08
C ASP A 1 26.68 -17.28 -2.60
N ARG A 2 25.51 -16.87 -2.13
CA ARG A 2 24.92 -15.54 -2.39
C ARG A 2 25.21 -14.66 -1.17
N LYS A 3 25.91 -13.55 -1.34
CA LYS A 3 26.32 -12.66 -0.24
C LYS A 3 25.93 -11.22 -0.53
N THR A 4 25.22 -10.58 0.39
CA THR A 4 25.06 -9.12 0.40
C THR A 4 26.14 -8.49 1.29
N VAL A 5 26.75 -7.41 0.83
CA VAL A 5 27.82 -6.67 1.51
C VAL A 5 27.31 -5.30 1.91
N PHE A 6 27.57 -4.89 3.16
CA PHE A 6 27.27 -3.55 3.64
C PHE A 6 28.57 -2.94 4.17
N ALA A 7 28.85 -1.68 3.83
CA ALA A 7 29.94 -0.91 4.42
C ALA A 7 29.42 0.39 5.03
N TYR A 8 30.00 0.80 6.16
CA TYR A 8 29.56 1.96 6.92
C TYR A 8 30.73 2.92 7.17
N ASP A 9 30.43 4.21 7.26
CA ASP A 9 31.38 5.23 7.71
C ASP A 9 31.58 5.19 9.25
N PRO A 10 32.54 5.95 9.83
CA PRO A 10 32.74 6.01 11.28
C PRO A 10 31.55 6.57 12.08
N ALA A 11 30.60 7.26 11.43
CA ALA A 11 29.37 7.75 12.04
C ALA A 11 28.23 6.72 11.98
N GLY A 12 28.45 5.57 11.34
CA GLY A 12 27.48 4.50 11.20
C GLY A 12 26.54 4.65 10.01
N ASN A 13 26.79 5.58 9.08
CA ASN A 13 25.98 5.72 7.87
C ASN A 13 26.38 4.66 6.84
N LEU A 14 25.40 4.05 6.17
CA LEU A 14 25.64 3.06 5.12
C LEU A 14 26.24 3.76 3.89
N VAL A 15 27.48 3.45 3.51
CA VAL A 15 28.15 4.07 2.35
C VAL A 15 28.24 3.16 1.12
N LEU A 16 28.03 1.85 1.30
CA LEU A 16 28.03 0.88 0.21
C LEU A 16 27.10 -0.28 0.49
N LEU A 17 26.30 -0.63 -0.50
CA LEU A 17 25.55 -1.88 -0.58
C LEU A 17 26.04 -2.68 -1.79
N GLY A 18 26.60 -3.87 -1.57
CA GLY A 18 26.90 -4.85 -2.61
C GLY A 18 25.86 -5.96 -2.58
N ASP A 19 25.14 -6.20 -3.67
CA ASP A 19 24.12 -7.25 -3.70
C ASP A 19 24.71 -8.66 -3.98
N PRO A 20 23.89 -9.74 -3.94
CA PRO A 20 24.39 -11.09 -4.19
C PRO A 20 25.02 -11.35 -5.56
N ALA A 21 24.80 -10.47 -6.54
CA ALA A 21 25.45 -10.52 -7.84
C ALA A 21 26.74 -9.68 -7.91
N GLY A 22 27.14 -9.06 -6.79
CA GLY A 22 28.35 -8.25 -6.68
C GLY A 22 28.18 -6.82 -7.19
N ARG A 23 26.94 -6.36 -7.39
CA ARG A 23 26.63 -5.02 -7.89
C ARG A 23 26.63 -4.04 -6.72
N GLU A 24 27.35 -2.92 -6.86
CA GLU A 24 27.51 -1.93 -5.81
C GLU A 24 26.57 -0.74 -5.99
N THR A 25 25.94 -0.29 -4.92
CA THR A 25 25.34 1.04 -4.81
C THR A 25 26.04 1.82 -3.70
N ARG A 26 26.38 3.07 -3.98
CA ARG A 26 27.10 3.98 -3.09
C ARG A 26 26.19 5.07 -2.58
N PHE A 27 26.45 5.49 -1.34
CA PHE A 27 25.69 6.53 -0.67
C PHE A 27 26.67 7.55 -0.09
N ASP A 28 26.43 8.82 -0.36
CA ASP A 28 27.17 9.93 0.23
C ASP A 28 26.26 10.72 1.16
N TYR A 29 26.85 11.40 2.16
CA TYR A 29 26.11 12.13 3.18
C TYR A 29 26.68 13.54 3.36
N VAL A 30 25.81 14.50 3.64
CA VAL A 30 26.21 15.85 4.06
C VAL A 30 26.65 15.84 5.53
N PRO A 31 27.41 16.85 6.00
CA PRO A 31 27.69 17.00 7.43
C PRO A 31 26.38 17.03 8.23
N GLY A 32 26.25 16.12 9.21
CA GLY A 32 25.02 15.91 9.97
C GLY A 32 24.29 14.59 9.65
N GLY A 33 24.74 13.83 8.65
CA GLY A 33 24.27 12.47 8.39
C GLY A 33 23.03 12.37 7.51
N ALA A 34 22.57 13.48 6.92
CA ALA A 34 21.54 13.43 5.88
C ALA A 34 22.15 13.01 4.54
N LEU A 35 21.40 12.25 3.74
CA LEU A 35 21.89 11.70 2.47
C LEU A 35 22.12 12.80 1.43
N ALA A 36 23.30 12.83 0.83
CA ALA A 36 23.66 13.72 -0.27
C ALA A 36 23.40 13.10 -1.65
N SER A 37 23.72 11.82 -1.84
CA SER A 37 23.53 11.15 -3.14
C SER A 37 23.44 9.63 -3.01
N ILE A 38 22.78 9.02 -3.98
CA ILE A 38 22.77 7.58 -4.24
C ILE A 38 23.29 7.36 -5.65
N THR A 39 24.31 6.51 -5.81
CA THR A 39 24.89 6.16 -7.11
C THR A 39 24.81 4.66 -7.33
N ASP A 40 24.09 4.24 -8.37
CA ASP A 40 23.98 2.82 -8.73
C ASP A 40 25.26 2.27 -9.38
N CYS A 41 25.28 0.95 -9.65
CA CYS A 41 26.46 0.27 -10.17
C CYS A 41 26.89 0.71 -11.57
N ARG A 42 26.02 1.45 -12.28
CA ARG A 42 26.29 2.03 -13.60
C ARG A 42 26.73 3.49 -13.53
N GLY A 43 26.73 4.08 -12.34
CA GLY A 43 27.09 5.47 -12.12
C GLY A 43 25.92 6.45 -12.23
N ASN A 44 24.70 5.97 -12.45
CA ASN A 44 23.52 6.86 -12.44
C ASN A 44 23.33 7.36 -11.01
N THR A 45 23.20 8.68 -10.86
CA THR A 45 23.25 9.33 -9.56
C THR A 45 22.02 10.19 -9.32
N MET A 46 21.31 9.93 -8.23
CA MET A 46 20.31 10.84 -7.67
C MET A 46 20.95 11.62 -6.53
N SER A 47 20.77 12.94 -6.49
CA SER A 47 21.33 13.81 -5.45
C SER A 47 20.25 14.59 -4.72
N MET A 48 20.51 14.92 -3.46
CA MET A 48 19.59 15.69 -2.60
C MET A 48 20.31 16.87 -1.97
N GLN A 49 19.59 17.98 -1.84
CA GLN A 49 20.02 19.14 -1.07
C GLN A 49 19.01 19.43 0.02
N TRP A 50 19.52 19.83 1.18
CA TRP A 50 18.74 20.05 2.39
C TRP A 50 18.73 21.53 2.74
N ASP A 51 17.63 22.01 3.31
CA ASP A 51 17.58 23.33 3.91
C ASP A 51 18.25 23.34 5.30
N VAL A 52 18.31 24.53 5.91
CA VAL A 52 18.92 24.73 7.24
C VAL A 52 18.19 23.98 8.37
N ALA A 53 16.94 23.56 8.14
CA ALA A 53 16.15 22.77 9.08
C ALA A 53 16.29 21.25 8.84
N GLY A 54 17.13 20.83 7.90
CA GLY A 54 17.32 19.42 7.56
C GLY A 54 16.16 18.83 6.75
N ARG A 55 15.36 19.66 6.07
CA ARG A 55 14.27 19.23 5.18
C ARG A 55 14.77 19.19 3.73
N PRO A 56 14.25 18.29 2.88
CA PRO A 56 14.68 18.20 1.48
C PRO A 56 14.27 19.47 0.71
N ALA A 57 15.23 20.25 0.25
CA ALA A 57 14.96 21.45 -0.55
C ALA A 57 14.96 21.15 -2.05
N ARG A 58 15.83 20.23 -2.50
CA ARG A 58 15.99 19.86 -3.91
C ARG A 58 16.34 18.39 -4.05
N VAL A 59 15.85 17.77 -5.12
CA VAL A 59 16.24 16.45 -5.59
C VAL A 59 16.57 16.53 -7.06
N ILE A 60 17.74 16.02 -7.43
CA ILE A 60 18.23 15.96 -8.81
C ILE A 60 18.22 14.48 -9.20
N ASN A 61 17.40 14.13 -10.19
CA ASN A 61 17.30 12.75 -10.69
C ASN A 61 18.50 12.38 -11.58
N ALA A 62 18.60 11.11 -11.98
CA ALA A 62 19.74 10.64 -12.76
C ALA A 62 19.79 11.23 -14.17
N ARG A 63 18.65 11.69 -14.71
CA ARG A 63 18.56 12.45 -15.97
C ARG A 63 18.99 13.91 -15.84
N GLY A 64 19.33 14.37 -14.63
CA GLY A 64 19.78 15.73 -14.34
C GLY A 64 18.65 16.75 -14.07
N GLY A 65 17.39 16.31 -14.04
CA GLY A 65 16.24 17.15 -13.74
C GLY A 65 16.11 17.46 -12.25
N GLU A 66 15.80 18.70 -11.89
CA GLU A 66 15.70 19.18 -10.51
C GLU A 66 14.24 19.35 -10.07
N THR A 67 13.80 18.60 -9.06
CA THR A 67 12.57 18.91 -8.31
C THR A 67 12.92 19.68 -7.04
N SER A 68 12.24 20.80 -6.79
CA SER A 68 12.47 21.66 -5.62
C SER A 68 11.21 21.91 -4.80
N PHE A 69 11.40 22.16 -3.50
CA PHE A 69 10.34 22.32 -2.52
C PHE A 69 10.53 23.59 -1.71
N VAL A 70 9.44 24.35 -1.55
CA VAL A 70 9.37 25.48 -0.62
C VAL A 70 8.56 25.06 0.59
N HIS A 71 9.07 25.35 1.78
CA HIS A 71 8.42 25.01 3.04
C HIS A 71 7.98 26.26 3.80
N ASP A 72 6.87 26.17 4.54
CA ASP A 72 6.48 27.17 5.52
C ASP A 72 7.28 27.06 6.84
N ALA A 73 6.89 27.86 7.84
CA ALA A 73 7.55 27.92 9.14
C ALA A 73 7.29 26.65 9.98
N GLU A 74 6.13 26.02 9.79
CA GLU A 74 5.70 24.79 10.43
C GLU A 74 6.33 23.54 9.78
N GLY A 75 6.82 23.69 8.55
CA GLY A 75 7.54 22.71 7.76
C GLY A 75 6.72 21.94 6.74
N HIS A 76 5.52 22.40 6.42
CA HIS A 76 4.74 21.89 5.32
C HIS A 76 5.30 22.36 3.98
N VAL A 77 5.18 21.54 2.94
CA VAL A 77 5.54 21.92 1.57
C VAL A 77 4.43 22.83 1.02
N VAL A 78 4.73 24.09 0.72
CA VAL A 78 3.77 25.06 0.16
C VAL A 78 3.91 25.26 -1.34
N ALA A 79 5.05 24.88 -1.93
CA ALA A 79 5.24 24.87 -3.37
C ALA A 79 6.20 23.76 -3.80
N LYS A 80 5.94 23.21 -4.99
CA LYS A 80 6.77 22.23 -5.67
C LYS A 80 7.04 22.71 -7.09
N SER A 81 8.29 22.62 -7.53
CA SER A 81 8.70 23.05 -8.88
C SER A 81 9.64 22.03 -9.53
N TYR A 82 9.67 22.00 -10.85
CA TYR A 82 10.63 21.23 -11.65
C TYR A 82 11.39 22.13 -12.61
N ASP A 83 12.71 22.10 -12.57
CA ASP A 83 13.61 22.96 -13.36
C ASP A 83 13.20 24.45 -13.32
N GLY A 84 12.72 24.89 -12.15
CA GLY A 84 12.24 26.26 -11.90
C GLY A 84 10.80 26.55 -12.34
N MET A 85 10.11 25.60 -12.96
CA MET A 85 8.69 25.70 -13.31
C MET A 85 7.81 25.17 -12.17
N GLU A 86 6.87 25.98 -11.69
CA GLU A 86 5.95 25.57 -10.62
C GLU A 86 5.03 24.44 -11.09
N LEU A 87 5.03 23.33 -10.33
CA LEU A 87 4.18 22.16 -10.57
C LEU A 87 2.92 22.20 -9.73
N ALA A 88 3.03 22.66 -8.47
CA ALA A 88 1.89 22.74 -7.57
C ALA A 88 2.17 23.68 -6.39
N THR A 89 1.10 24.26 -5.84
CA THR A 89 1.10 24.96 -4.55
C THR A 89 0.09 24.34 -3.60
N TYR A 90 0.39 24.38 -2.30
CA TYR A 90 -0.43 23.79 -1.25
C TYR A 90 -0.69 24.81 -0.14
N GLU A 91 -1.93 24.84 0.33
CA GLU A 91 -2.34 25.65 1.48
C GLU A 91 -2.91 24.74 2.56
N TYR A 92 -2.52 25.01 3.81
CA TYR A 92 -2.90 24.21 4.97
C TYR A 92 -3.72 25.06 5.95
N ASP A 93 -4.62 24.39 6.68
CA ASP A 93 -5.28 25.01 7.81
C ASP A 93 -4.34 25.12 9.04
N ALA A 94 -4.82 25.77 10.11
CA ALA A 94 -4.04 25.94 11.33
C ALA A 94 -3.71 24.63 12.08
N ALA A 95 -4.36 23.52 11.73
CA ALA A 95 -4.09 22.18 12.26
C ALA A 95 -3.14 21.37 11.35
N GLY A 96 -2.69 21.95 10.22
CA GLY A 96 -1.82 21.29 9.25
C GLY A 96 -2.57 20.42 8.24
N ASN A 97 -3.89 20.47 8.17
CA ASN A 97 -4.62 19.72 7.15
C ASN A 97 -4.52 20.44 5.80
N LEU A 98 -4.26 19.70 4.72
CA LEU A 98 -4.28 20.24 3.36
C LEU A 98 -5.67 20.78 3.05
N GLN A 99 -5.80 22.08 2.86
CA GLN A 99 -7.06 22.76 2.56
C GLN A 99 -7.22 23.01 1.07
N ARG A 100 -6.12 23.28 0.36
CA ARG A 100 -6.16 23.63 -1.06
C ARG A 100 -4.89 23.18 -1.77
N MET A 101 -5.06 22.58 -2.93
CA MET A 101 -3.98 22.31 -3.88
C MET A 101 -4.31 23.03 -5.19
N THR A 102 -3.32 23.70 -5.78
CA THR A 102 -3.41 24.29 -7.11
C THR A 102 -2.28 23.74 -7.98
N ASP A 103 -2.60 23.24 -9.16
CA ASP A 103 -1.66 22.68 -10.14
C ASP A 103 -2.18 22.89 -11.59
N PRO A 104 -1.45 22.48 -12.64
CA PRO A 104 -1.91 22.58 -14.04
C PRO A 104 -3.21 21.84 -14.38
N THR A 105 -3.60 20.84 -13.59
CA THR A 105 -4.86 20.09 -13.71
C THR A 105 -6.03 20.82 -13.04
N GLY A 106 -5.74 21.79 -12.17
CA GLY A 106 -6.70 22.74 -11.62
C GLY A 106 -6.57 22.91 -10.11
N VAL A 107 -7.70 23.18 -9.46
CA VAL A 107 -7.76 23.42 -8.02
C VAL A 107 -8.57 22.32 -7.35
N ILE A 108 -8.01 21.70 -6.32
CA ILE A 108 -8.73 20.84 -5.37
C ILE A 108 -8.85 21.58 -4.04
N VAL A 109 -10.03 21.56 -3.44
CA VAL A 109 -10.28 22.13 -2.12
C VAL A 109 -10.81 21.04 -1.19
N HIS A 110 -10.20 20.92 -0.02
CA HIS A 110 -10.69 20.09 1.07
C HIS A 110 -11.20 20.98 2.20
N THR A 111 -12.35 20.62 2.77
CA THR A 111 -12.86 21.25 3.99
C THR A 111 -12.90 20.23 5.10
N CYS A 112 -12.74 20.70 6.35
CA CYS A 112 -12.92 19.89 7.54
C CYS A 112 -14.13 20.35 8.37
N ASP A 113 -14.68 19.47 9.19
CA ASP A 113 -15.68 19.80 10.20
C ASP A 113 -15.03 20.48 11.42
N ALA A 114 -15.85 20.83 12.43
CA ALA A 114 -15.35 21.49 13.64
C ALA A 114 -14.41 20.61 14.51
N ARG A 115 -14.29 19.31 14.21
CA ARG A 115 -13.35 18.38 14.86
C ARG A 115 -12.07 18.18 14.04
N GLY A 116 -11.93 18.83 12.89
CA GLY A 116 -10.79 18.64 11.99
C GLY A 116 -10.87 17.36 11.15
N LEU A 117 -12.05 16.74 11.05
CA LEU A 117 -12.27 15.59 10.17
C LEU A 117 -12.69 16.07 8.77
N PRO A 118 -12.27 15.42 7.68
CA PRO A 118 -12.68 15.82 6.33
C PRO A 118 -14.21 15.93 6.20
N SER A 119 -14.73 16.96 5.55
CA SER A 119 -16.17 17.19 5.39
C SER A 119 -16.58 17.34 3.93
N SER A 120 -15.70 17.87 3.07
CA SER A 120 -15.87 17.77 1.62
C SER A 120 -14.55 17.85 0.84
N THR A 121 -14.59 17.36 -0.40
CA THR A 121 -13.56 17.53 -1.42
C THR A 121 -14.22 18.07 -2.69
N VAL A 122 -13.77 19.22 -3.18
CA VAL A 122 -14.24 19.83 -4.43
C VAL A 122 -13.14 19.72 -5.48
N HIS A 123 -13.49 19.15 -6.65
CA HIS A 123 -12.58 18.94 -7.77
C HIS A 123 -12.61 20.10 -8.79
N PRO A 124 -11.63 20.18 -9.72
CA PRO A 124 -11.52 21.29 -10.67
C PRO A 124 -12.74 21.50 -11.57
N ASP A 125 -13.52 20.45 -11.83
CA ASP A 125 -14.74 20.52 -12.65
C ASP A 125 -15.98 20.97 -11.87
N GLY A 126 -15.82 21.24 -10.56
CA GLY A 126 -16.86 21.67 -9.63
C GLY A 126 -17.66 20.52 -9.01
N THR A 127 -17.31 19.27 -9.30
CA THR A 127 -17.90 18.13 -8.58
C THR A 127 -17.44 18.09 -7.13
N GLU A 128 -18.33 17.65 -6.24
CA GLU A 128 -18.08 17.63 -4.80
C GLU A 128 -18.40 16.25 -4.21
N ILE A 129 -17.48 15.76 -3.37
CA ILE A 129 -17.69 14.63 -2.48
C ILE A 129 -17.91 15.19 -1.08
N GLN A 130 -18.95 14.73 -0.38
CA GLN A 130 -19.24 15.14 1.00
C GLN A 130 -19.13 13.97 1.96
N TYR A 131 -18.64 14.22 3.17
CA TYR A 131 -18.44 13.23 4.21
C TYR A 131 -19.20 13.61 5.48
N THR A 132 -19.81 12.62 6.12
CA THR A 132 -20.27 12.75 7.51
C THR A 132 -19.58 11.75 8.39
N HIS A 133 -19.50 12.05 9.67
CA HIS A 133 -18.76 11.26 10.65
C HIS A 133 -19.64 10.89 11.83
N ASP A 134 -19.46 9.69 12.36
CA ASP A 134 -20.06 9.28 13.63
C ASP A 134 -19.34 9.95 14.83
N PRO A 135 -19.82 9.75 16.08
CA PRO A 135 -19.16 10.29 17.27
C PRO A 135 -17.72 9.77 17.50
N ASN A 136 -17.38 8.58 17.00
CA ASN A 136 -16.04 7.99 17.12
C ASN A 136 -15.07 8.51 16.04
N GLY A 137 -15.56 9.32 15.10
CA GLY A 137 -14.77 9.86 13.99
C GLY A 137 -14.67 8.93 12.79
N ASN A 138 -15.46 7.86 12.74
CA ASN A 138 -15.55 7.03 11.53
C ASN A 138 -16.44 7.71 10.50
N VAL A 139 -16.15 7.53 9.21
CA VAL A 139 -16.99 8.03 8.10
C VAL A 139 -18.35 7.33 8.12
N SER A 140 -19.41 8.01 8.54
CA SER A 140 -20.78 7.46 8.56
C SER A 140 -21.49 7.56 7.21
N SER A 141 -21.11 8.52 6.36
CA SER A 141 -21.60 8.57 4.97
C SER A 141 -20.64 9.28 4.03
N ILE A 142 -20.71 8.90 2.75
CA ILE A 142 -20.08 9.58 1.62
C ILE A 142 -21.19 9.90 0.61
N THR A 143 -21.35 11.17 0.25
CA THR A 143 -22.26 11.59 -0.83
C THR A 143 -21.44 11.96 -2.06
N TYR A 144 -21.73 11.27 -3.16
CA TYR A 144 -21.09 11.43 -4.45
C TYR A 144 -21.83 12.51 -5.26
N PRO A 145 -21.20 13.10 -6.27
CA PRO A 145 -21.90 13.88 -7.27
C PRO A 145 -23.07 13.09 -7.88
N GLY A 146 -24.13 13.81 -8.25
CA GLY A 146 -25.35 13.18 -8.76
C GLY A 146 -26.24 12.53 -7.68
N GLY A 147 -25.89 12.64 -6.40
CA GLY A 147 -26.78 12.33 -5.28
C GLY A 147 -26.75 10.88 -4.78
N LEU A 148 -25.83 10.03 -5.27
CA LEU A 148 -25.62 8.72 -4.67
C LEU A 148 -24.99 8.90 -3.29
N THR A 149 -25.70 8.49 -2.23
CA THR A 149 -25.16 8.44 -0.87
C THR A 149 -24.85 7.00 -0.48
N VAL A 150 -23.64 6.79 0.02
CA VAL A 150 -23.18 5.53 0.62
C VAL A 150 -23.10 5.73 2.13
N THR A 151 -23.81 4.92 2.90
CA THR A 151 -23.79 4.98 4.37
C THR A 151 -23.11 3.77 4.98
N TYR A 152 -22.42 3.99 6.09
CA TYR A 152 -21.65 3.00 6.83
C TYR A 152 -22.21 2.80 8.23
N GLU A 153 -22.39 1.55 8.62
CA GLU A 153 -22.65 1.15 10.00
C GLU A 153 -21.43 0.41 10.55
N TYR A 154 -21.05 0.70 11.78
CA TYR A 154 -19.89 0.11 12.44
C TYR A 154 -20.30 -0.80 13.60
N ASP A 155 -19.48 -1.81 13.88
CA ASP A 155 -19.60 -2.59 15.11
C ASP A 155 -18.93 -1.89 16.31
N GLU A 156 -19.03 -2.48 17.50
CA GLU A 156 -18.46 -1.93 18.74
C GLU A 156 -16.92 -1.81 18.72
N ARG A 157 -16.25 -2.39 17.72
CA ARG A 157 -14.80 -2.31 17.51
C ARG A 157 -14.43 -1.37 16.35
N ASN A 158 -15.36 -0.52 15.91
CA ASN A 158 -15.20 0.41 14.79
C ASN A 158 -14.90 -0.26 13.44
N ARG A 159 -15.38 -1.50 13.23
CA ARG A 159 -15.27 -2.18 11.92
C ARG A 159 -16.57 -2.04 11.15
N VAL A 160 -16.47 -1.83 9.83
CA VAL A 160 -17.65 -1.69 8.96
C VAL A 160 -18.47 -2.98 8.97
N ARG A 161 -19.72 -2.91 9.38
CA ARG A 161 -20.67 -4.04 9.41
C ARG A 161 -21.68 -3.98 8.27
N HIS A 162 -22.11 -2.78 7.88
CA HIS A 162 -22.98 -2.60 6.72
C HIS A 162 -22.54 -1.41 5.88
N VAL A 163 -22.62 -1.58 4.57
CA VAL A 163 -22.52 -0.54 3.56
C VAL A 163 -23.84 -0.51 2.80
N ARG A 164 -24.51 0.65 2.75
CA ARG A 164 -25.78 0.80 2.01
C ARG A 164 -25.64 1.90 0.98
N PHE A 165 -26.22 1.70 -0.20
CA PHE A 165 -26.13 2.62 -1.32
C PHE A 165 -27.31 2.39 -2.26
N GLY A 166 -28.18 3.41 -2.41
CA GLY A 166 -29.47 3.22 -3.09
C GLY A 166 -30.31 2.13 -2.42
N ALA A 167 -30.86 1.20 -3.21
CA ALA A 167 -31.57 0.02 -2.71
C ALA A 167 -30.63 -1.16 -2.36
N ALA A 168 -29.34 -1.02 -2.63
CA ALA A 168 -28.35 -2.07 -2.45
C ALA A 168 -27.66 -2.00 -1.08
N ALA A 169 -27.16 -3.15 -0.64
CA ALA A 169 -26.37 -3.25 0.58
C ALA A 169 -25.34 -4.37 0.53
N VAL A 170 -24.25 -4.18 1.26
CA VAL A 170 -23.25 -5.20 1.59
C VAL A 170 -23.16 -5.29 3.11
N GLY A 171 -23.32 -6.51 3.64
CA GLY A 171 -23.12 -6.83 5.05
C GLY A 171 -21.82 -7.59 5.25
N LEU A 172 -21.09 -7.28 6.32
CA LEU A 172 -19.84 -7.93 6.70
C LEU A 172 -19.99 -8.55 8.09
N LEU A 173 -19.60 -9.81 8.22
CA LEU A 173 -19.64 -10.56 9.48
C LEU A 173 -18.22 -10.90 9.91
N TYR A 174 -17.94 -10.72 11.20
CA TYR A 174 -16.64 -11.00 11.76
C TYR A 174 -16.73 -12.01 12.90
N ASP A 175 -15.68 -12.82 13.06
CA ASP A 175 -15.52 -13.63 14.26
C ASP A 175 -15.06 -12.80 15.48
N ARG A 176 -14.90 -13.48 16.61
CA ARG A 176 -14.43 -12.87 17.87
C ARG A 176 -12.98 -12.38 17.77
N ALA A 177 -12.15 -13.02 16.95
CA ALA A 177 -10.73 -12.70 16.81
C ALA A 177 -10.51 -11.44 15.96
N GLY A 178 -11.41 -11.13 15.03
CA GLY A 178 -11.23 -9.99 14.14
C GLY A 178 -11.59 -10.28 12.69
N HIS A 179 -11.62 -11.56 12.31
CA HIS A 179 -11.54 -11.99 10.92
C HIS A 179 -12.89 -11.90 10.23
N LEU A 180 -12.87 -11.48 8.97
CA LEU A 180 -14.06 -11.43 8.13
C LEU A 180 -14.50 -12.85 7.78
N THR A 181 -15.65 -13.31 8.26
CA THR A 181 -16.13 -14.68 8.05
C THR A 181 -17.19 -14.77 6.95
N ALA A 182 -17.91 -13.68 6.67
CA ALA A 182 -18.84 -13.63 5.56
C ALA A 182 -19.08 -12.22 5.03
N GLU A 183 -19.44 -12.16 3.76
CA GLU A 183 -20.02 -11.01 3.09
C GLU A 183 -21.38 -11.38 2.50
N THR A 184 -22.40 -10.56 2.71
CA THR A 184 -23.72 -10.74 2.11
C THR A 184 -24.06 -9.55 1.24
N ARG A 185 -24.62 -9.76 0.06
CA ARG A 185 -25.04 -8.72 -0.88
C ARG A 185 -26.56 -8.72 -1.02
N SER A 186 -27.16 -7.56 -1.25
CA SER A 186 -28.62 -7.42 -1.41
C SER A 186 -29.19 -8.17 -2.62
N ASN A 187 -28.35 -8.56 -3.59
CA ASN A 187 -28.73 -9.40 -4.73
C ASN A 187 -28.83 -10.91 -4.41
N GLY A 188 -28.69 -11.29 -3.13
CA GLY A 188 -28.77 -12.69 -2.68
C GLY A 188 -27.47 -13.48 -2.83
N CYS A 189 -26.40 -12.87 -3.36
CA CYS A 189 -25.07 -13.46 -3.35
C CYS A 189 -24.39 -13.30 -1.99
N ALA A 190 -23.60 -14.29 -1.60
CA ALA A 190 -22.79 -14.26 -0.39
C ALA A 190 -21.39 -14.83 -0.64
N THR A 191 -20.44 -14.40 0.18
CA THR A 191 -19.10 -14.98 0.27
C THR A 191 -18.88 -15.49 1.68
N ALA A 192 -18.38 -16.72 1.82
CA ALA A 192 -17.94 -17.28 3.09
C ALA A 192 -16.42 -17.44 3.09
N TYR A 193 -15.79 -17.10 4.21
CA TYR A 193 -14.35 -17.18 4.41
C TYR A 193 -14.03 -18.17 5.52
N ARG A 194 -13.05 -19.05 5.29
CA ARG A 194 -12.48 -19.91 6.33
C ARG A 194 -10.98 -19.70 6.40
N TYR A 195 -10.49 -19.71 7.63
CA TYR A 195 -9.08 -19.50 7.93
C TYR A 195 -8.46 -20.78 8.49
N ASP A 196 -7.14 -20.91 8.33
CA ASP A 196 -6.36 -21.88 9.08
C ASP A 196 -5.97 -21.35 10.48
N GLU A 197 -5.19 -22.13 11.23
CA GLU A 197 -4.72 -21.74 12.57
C GLU A 197 -3.77 -20.52 12.55
N GLY A 198 -3.14 -20.24 11.40
CA GLY A 198 -2.26 -19.09 11.19
C GLY A 198 -3.00 -17.83 10.72
N MET A 199 -4.33 -17.85 10.69
CA MET A 199 -5.20 -16.76 10.19
C MET A 199 -5.05 -16.46 8.69
N PHE A 200 -4.52 -17.40 7.90
CA PHE A 200 -4.49 -17.30 6.44
C PHE A 200 -5.78 -17.85 5.84
N PHE A 201 -6.16 -17.36 4.65
CA PHE A 201 -7.31 -17.95 3.96
C PHE A 201 -7.02 -19.40 3.59
N ARG A 202 -7.94 -20.27 3.97
CA ARG A 202 -8.01 -21.67 3.57
C ARG A 202 -9.09 -21.90 2.53
N GLU A 203 -10.21 -21.21 2.66
CA GLU A 203 -11.36 -21.33 1.74
C GLU A 203 -12.04 -19.98 1.54
N ILE A 204 -12.35 -19.66 0.29
CA ILE A 204 -13.26 -18.57 -0.10
C ILE A 204 -14.35 -19.18 -0.98
N ALA A 205 -15.60 -19.06 -0.56
CA ALA A 205 -16.74 -19.63 -1.28
C ALA A 205 -17.78 -18.54 -1.60
N HIS A 206 -17.96 -18.26 -2.89
CA HIS A 206 -18.98 -17.37 -3.43
C HIS A 206 -20.19 -18.18 -3.88
N ALA A 207 -21.37 -17.79 -3.46
CA ALA A 207 -22.62 -18.48 -3.79
C ALA A 207 -23.78 -17.51 -3.98
N ARG A 208 -24.81 -17.96 -4.69
CA ARG A 208 -26.15 -17.37 -4.71
C ARG A 208 -27.14 -18.40 -4.21
N GLY A 209 -27.66 -18.23 -3.00
CA GLY A 209 -28.43 -19.29 -2.35
C GLY A 209 -27.60 -20.57 -2.23
N GLN A 210 -28.06 -21.66 -2.86
CA GLN A 210 -27.36 -22.95 -2.89
C GLN A 210 -26.44 -23.11 -4.11
N ASP A 211 -26.48 -22.19 -5.07
CA ASP A 211 -25.68 -22.26 -6.29
C ASP A 211 -24.28 -21.74 -6.02
N SER A 212 -23.28 -22.61 -6.18
CA SER A 212 -21.86 -22.24 -6.08
C SER A 212 -21.44 -21.44 -7.31
N LEU A 213 -21.01 -20.20 -7.09
CA LEU A 213 -20.49 -19.31 -8.14
C LEU A 213 -18.98 -19.49 -8.29
N ALA A 214 -18.24 -19.56 -7.19
CA ALA A 214 -16.82 -19.83 -7.18
C ALA A 214 -16.40 -20.37 -5.81
N LYS A 215 -15.46 -21.31 -5.79
CA LYS A 215 -14.81 -21.78 -4.57
C LYS A 215 -13.31 -21.87 -4.79
N ILE A 216 -12.54 -21.28 -3.89
CA ILE A 216 -11.08 -21.29 -3.88
C ILE A 216 -10.63 -21.94 -2.59
N GLU A 217 -9.78 -22.95 -2.68
CA GLU A 217 -9.19 -23.66 -1.55
C GLU A 217 -7.66 -23.61 -1.65
N GLN A 218 -7.00 -23.22 -0.56
CA GLN A 218 -5.54 -23.03 -0.54
C GLN A 218 -4.89 -23.91 0.51
N ARG A 219 -3.73 -24.48 0.15
CA ARG A 219 -2.81 -25.12 1.08
C ARG A 219 -1.52 -24.32 1.13
N ARG A 220 -1.01 -24.13 2.34
CA ARG A 220 0.21 -23.36 2.59
C ARG A 220 1.32 -24.22 3.19
N ASN A 221 2.55 -23.74 3.05
CA ASN A 221 3.71 -24.28 3.77
C ASN A 221 3.80 -23.64 5.18
N ALA A 222 4.81 -24.04 5.98
CA ALA A 222 5.02 -23.51 7.33
C ALA A 222 5.41 -22.02 7.35
N PHE A 223 5.83 -21.44 6.21
CA PHE A 223 6.16 -20.03 6.06
C PHE A 223 4.94 -19.18 5.65
N GLY A 224 3.78 -19.80 5.46
CA GLY A 224 2.55 -19.12 5.03
C GLY A 224 2.42 -18.93 3.52
N ASP A 225 3.35 -19.42 2.71
CA ASP A 225 3.24 -19.33 1.25
C ASP A 225 2.25 -20.37 0.73
N ILE A 226 1.45 -19.97 -0.26
CA ILE A 226 0.55 -20.87 -1.00
C ILE A 226 1.40 -21.82 -1.82
N VAL A 227 1.16 -23.12 -1.64
CA VAL A 227 1.81 -24.20 -2.40
C VAL A 227 0.83 -24.95 -3.29
N GLU A 228 -0.47 -24.91 -2.97
CA GLU A 228 -1.53 -25.46 -3.80
C GLU A 228 -2.75 -24.55 -3.74
N GLU A 229 -3.39 -24.35 -4.89
CA GLU A 229 -4.69 -23.69 -4.99
C GLU A 229 -5.62 -24.53 -5.87
N ALA A 230 -6.77 -24.91 -5.32
CA ALA A 230 -7.83 -25.62 -6.03
C ALA A 230 -9.02 -24.69 -6.23
N VAL A 231 -9.55 -24.65 -7.45
CA VAL A 231 -10.64 -23.76 -7.84
C VAL A 231 -11.80 -24.55 -8.44
N SER A 232 -13.03 -24.16 -8.13
CA SER A 232 -14.24 -24.79 -8.68
C SER A 232 -15.42 -23.80 -8.79
N GLY A 233 -16.50 -24.22 -9.44
CA GLY A 233 -17.67 -23.39 -9.73
C GLY A 233 -17.63 -22.82 -11.14
N MET A 234 -18.21 -21.62 -11.33
CA MET A 234 -18.13 -20.88 -12.59
C MET A 234 -16.75 -20.28 -12.83
N TYR A 235 -15.97 -20.05 -11.78
CA TYR A 235 -14.56 -19.68 -11.87
C TYR A 235 -13.71 -20.89 -12.32
N ARG A 236 -12.83 -20.68 -13.30
CA ARG A 236 -11.96 -21.71 -13.89
C ARG A 236 -10.49 -21.41 -13.62
N SER A 237 -9.67 -22.46 -13.67
CA SER A 237 -8.24 -22.44 -13.33
C SER A 237 -7.35 -21.64 -14.29
N TYR A 238 -6.22 -21.23 -13.74
CA TYR A 238 -5.09 -20.51 -14.33
C TYR A 238 -4.60 -21.05 -15.69
N LEU A 239 -4.10 -20.12 -16.52
CA LEU A 239 -3.04 -20.44 -17.47
C LEU A 239 -1.71 -20.41 -16.69
N LEU A 240 -0.88 -21.44 -16.85
CA LEU A 240 0.54 -21.31 -16.51
C LEU A 240 1.17 -20.47 -17.62
N ASP A 241 1.83 -19.38 -17.26
CA ASP A 241 2.61 -18.62 -18.23
C ASP A 241 3.71 -19.53 -18.79
N GLU A 242 3.90 -19.52 -20.11
CA GLU A 242 5.03 -20.24 -20.73
C GLU A 242 6.34 -19.66 -20.18
N GLN A 243 7.23 -20.54 -19.69
CA GLN A 243 8.55 -20.12 -19.27
C GLN A 243 9.33 -19.62 -20.48
N THR A 244 9.52 -18.31 -20.55
CA THR A 244 10.35 -17.64 -21.55
C THR A 244 11.70 -17.33 -20.92
N SER A 245 12.78 -17.48 -21.69
CA SER A 245 14.11 -17.10 -21.22
C SER A 245 14.21 -15.58 -21.20
N VAL A 246 14.44 -15.02 -20.00
CA VAL A 246 14.62 -13.58 -19.79
C VAL A 246 16.05 -13.32 -19.33
N SER A 247 16.72 -12.37 -19.98
CA SER A 247 18.02 -11.88 -19.52
C SER A 247 17.87 -10.51 -18.88
N HIS A 248 18.69 -10.27 -17.86
CA HIS A 248 18.68 -9.05 -17.07
C HIS A 248 20.06 -8.41 -17.09
N ASN A 249 20.10 -7.10 -16.87
CA ASN A 249 21.35 -6.37 -16.72
C ASN A 249 21.75 -6.17 -15.25
N GLU A 250 22.79 -5.35 -15.03
CA GLU A 250 23.32 -5.05 -13.70
C GLU A 250 22.38 -4.21 -12.82
N LEU A 251 21.18 -3.84 -13.27
CA LEU A 251 20.16 -3.16 -12.46
C LEU A 251 18.90 -4.01 -12.27
N ASP A 252 18.95 -5.31 -12.59
CA ASP A 252 17.78 -6.21 -12.65
C ASP A 252 16.70 -5.77 -13.65
N GLN A 253 17.05 -4.88 -14.59
CA GLN A 253 16.19 -4.55 -15.71
C GLN A 253 16.24 -5.69 -16.72
N ILE A 254 15.08 -6.06 -17.25
CA ILE A 254 14.99 -7.01 -18.36
C ILE A 254 15.66 -6.35 -19.57
N ILE A 255 16.59 -7.01 -20.25
CA ILE A 255 17.23 -6.48 -21.46
C ILE A 255 16.90 -7.27 -22.72
N GLU A 256 16.55 -8.55 -22.58
CA GLU A 256 16.09 -9.38 -23.69
C GLU A 256 15.10 -10.43 -23.21
N ARG A 257 13.98 -10.56 -23.93
CA ARG A 257 12.98 -11.63 -23.77
C ARG A 257 12.38 -11.94 -25.13
N ASP A 258 12.30 -13.22 -25.48
CA ASP A 258 11.75 -13.70 -26.76
C ASP A 258 12.35 -13.01 -28.00
N GLY A 259 13.66 -12.72 -27.96
CA GLY A 259 14.39 -12.01 -29.02
C GLY A 259 14.08 -10.51 -29.13
N ARG A 260 13.29 -9.94 -28.21
CA ARG A 260 12.99 -8.51 -28.11
C ARG A 260 13.88 -7.86 -27.08
N ARG A 261 14.45 -6.70 -27.40
CA ARG A 261 15.27 -5.91 -26.48
C ARG A 261 14.47 -4.80 -25.81
N TYR A 262 14.75 -4.57 -24.54
CA TYR A 262 14.07 -3.60 -23.69
C TYR A 262 15.02 -2.44 -23.39
N GLN A 263 14.55 -1.21 -23.52
CA GLN A 263 15.36 0.01 -23.44
C GLN A 263 14.90 0.88 -22.30
N TYR A 264 15.83 1.39 -21.48
CA TYR A 264 15.53 2.17 -20.27
C TYR A 264 16.21 3.52 -20.32
N ASP A 265 15.65 4.51 -19.63
CA ASP A 265 16.34 5.77 -19.33
C ASP A 265 17.31 5.63 -18.14
N GLU A 266 18.00 6.72 -17.81
CA GLU A 266 18.99 6.79 -16.71
C GLU A 266 18.34 6.64 -15.31
N ASP A 267 17.08 7.02 -15.16
CA ASP A 267 16.29 6.83 -13.93
C ASP A 267 15.68 5.41 -13.85
N GLY A 268 15.83 4.61 -14.90
CA GLY A 268 15.42 3.22 -14.94
C GLY A 268 13.96 3.00 -15.34
N ASN A 269 13.37 3.92 -16.10
CA ASN A 269 12.05 3.74 -16.67
C ASN A 269 12.14 3.03 -18.02
N LEU A 270 11.31 2.01 -18.23
CA LEU A 270 11.23 1.29 -19.51
C LEU A 270 10.65 2.21 -20.60
N LEU A 271 11.45 2.58 -21.59
CA LEU A 271 11.10 3.49 -22.68
C LEU A 271 10.52 2.79 -23.90
N ALA A 272 11.04 1.63 -24.29
CA ALA A 272 10.63 0.96 -25.52
C ALA A 272 11.04 -0.50 -25.58
N ILE A 273 10.31 -1.27 -26.41
CA ILE A 273 10.66 -2.62 -26.84
C ILE A 273 11.07 -2.59 -28.32
N SER A 274 12.16 -3.27 -28.68
CA SER A 274 12.84 -3.12 -29.98
C SER A 274 12.03 -3.53 -31.21
N ASP A 275 10.94 -4.29 -31.05
CA ASP A 275 10.03 -4.66 -32.14
C ASP A 275 8.93 -3.61 -32.38
N GLY A 276 8.93 -2.50 -31.63
CA GLY A 276 7.93 -1.45 -31.69
C GLY A 276 6.59 -1.84 -31.05
N SER A 277 6.53 -2.96 -30.30
CA SER A 277 5.32 -3.38 -29.60
C SER A 277 4.92 -2.45 -28.46
N MET A 278 5.89 -1.75 -27.86
CA MET A 278 5.65 -0.78 -26.80
C MET A 278 6.62 0.40 -26.87
N SER A 279 6.12 1.61 -26.62
CA SER A 279 6.93 2.79 -26.27
C SER A 279 6.25 3.62 -25.18
N ALA A 280 7.03 4.28 -24.34
CA ALA A 280 6.56 5.00 -23.16
C ALA A 280 7.31 6.32 -22.95
N GLU A 281 6.59 7.31 -22.42
CA GLU A 281 7.14 8.61 -22.00
C GLU A 281 6.80 8.83 -20.53
N TYR A 282 7.75 9.40 -19.79
CA TYR A 282 7.63 9.66 -18.35
C TYR A 282 7.84 11.13 -18.06
N ASP A 283 7.24 11.61 -16.97
CA ASP A 283 7.52 12.92 -16.43
C ASP A 283 8.78 12.92 -15.56
N GLN A 284 9.12 14.10 -15.08
CA GLN A 284 10.24 14.34 -14.19
C GLN A 284 10.22 13.56 -12.87
N GLU A 285 9.04 13.12 -12.44
CA GLU A 285 8.80 12.35 -11.22
C GLU A 285 8.73 10.84 -11.50
N ASN A 286 9.14 10.40 -12.70
CA ASN A 286 9.08 9.02 -13.16
C ASN A 286 7.65 8.46 -13.26
N ARG A 287 6.64 9.33 -13.37
CA ARG A 287 5.25 8.94 -13.62
C ARG A 287 5.05 8.78 -15.13
N LEU A 288 4.35 7.73 -15.54
CA LEU A 288 4.12 7.42 -16.96
C LEU A 288 3.14 8.43 -17.57
N LEU A 289 3.60 9.30 -18.48
CA LEU A 289 2.76 10.29 -19.17
C LEU A 289 2.06 9.72 -20.38
N SER A 290 2.74 8.86 -21.13
CA SER A 290 2.13 8.18 -22.26
C SER A 290 2.70 6.80 -22.46
N ILE A 291 1.86 5.91 -22.98
CA ILE A 291 2.29 4.59 -23.43
C ILE A 291 1.56 4.22 -24.70
N GLU A 292 2.28 3.70 -25.67
CA GLU A 292 1.73 3.13 -26.89
C GLU A 292 2.00 1.63 -26.89
N ILE A 293 0.95 0.81 -26.87
CA ILE A 293 1.03 -0.65 -26.93
C ILE A 293 0.31 -1.11 -28.20
N HIS A 294 1.00 -1.85 -29.07
CA HIS A 294 0.46 -2.36 -30.33
C HIS A 294 -0.29 -1.30 -31.17
N GLY A 295 0.22 -0.06 -31.20
CA GLY A 295 -0.35 1.06 -31.95
C GLY A 295 -1.49 1.81 -31.22
N THR A 296 -1.84 1.42 -30.00
CA THR A 296 -2.82 2.13 -29.18
C THR A 296 -2.10 3.02 -28.17
N LYS A 297 -2.17 4.34 -28.36
CA LYS A 297 -1.59 5.33 -27.45
C LYS A 297 -2.59 5.74 -26.38
N THR A 298 -2.16 5.65 -25.13
CA THR A 298 -2.86 6.13 -23.94
C THR A 298 -2.02 7.24 -23.29
N LEU A 299 -2.67 8.33 -22.89
CA LEU A 299 -2.08 9.45 -22.16
C LEU A 299 -2.63 9.49 -20.73
N TYR A 300 -1.80 9.93 -19.79
CA TYR A 300 -2.13 10.03 -18.38
C TYR A 300 -1.78 11.43 -17.84
N ASP A 301 -2.69 12.00 -17.05
CA ASP A 301 -2.43 13.23 -16.31
C ASP A 301 -2.46 12.96 -14.81
N TYR A 302 -1.58 13.64 -14.08
CA TYR A 302 -1.45 13.52 -12.64
C TYR A 302 -1.55 14.89 -11.99
N ASN A 303 -2.18 14.94 -10.82
CA ASN A 303 -2.24 16.16 -10.02
C ASN A 303 -0.93 16.39 -9.23
N GLY A 304 -0.88 17.49 -8.50
CA GLY A 304 0.27 17.92 -7.70
C GLY A 304 0.62 16.99 -6.54
N VAL A 305 -0.32 16.15 -6.09
CA VAL A 305 -0.05 15.10 -5.10
C VAL A 305 0.40 13.79 -5.76
N GLY A 306 0.12 13.58 -7.04
CA GLY A 306 0.53 12.38 -7.78
C GLY A 306 -0.57 11.37 -8.01
N ASP A 307 -1.81 11.71 -7.68
CA ASP A 307 -2.95 10.90 -8.11
C ASP A 307 -3.15 11.09 -9.62
N ARG A 308 -3.42 9.99 -10.33
CA ARG A 308 -3.77 10.05 -11.75
C ARG A 308 -5.17 10.61 -11.88
N VAL A 309 -5.34 11.75 -12.54
CA VAL A 309 -6.62 12.47 -12.64
C VAL A 309 -7.26 12.40 -14.03
N ALA A 310 -6.55 11.93 -15.05
CA ALA A 310 -7.15 11.66 -16.34
C ALA A 310 -6.46 10.54 -17.12
N ILE A 311 -7.24 9.90 -17.99
CA ILE A 311 -6.79 8.93 -18.99
C ILE A 311 -7.37 9.37 -20.34
N THR A 312 -6.54 9.44 -21.38
CA THR A 312 -6.97 9.76 -22.75
C THR A 312 -6.52 8.69 -23.72
N GLN A 313 -7.44 8.15 -24.52
CA GLN A 313 -7.14 7.18 -25.58
C GLN A 313 -7.95 7.56 -26.82
N GLY A 314 -7.26 7.87 -27.93
CA GLY A 314 -7.92 8.47 -29.10
C GLY A 314 -8.63 9.78 -28.74
N ASP A 315 -9.91 9.88 -29.10
CA ASP A 315 -10.76 11.05 -28.79
C ASP A 315 -11.46 10.94 -27.41
N GLU A 316 -11.33 9.80 -26.73
CA GLU A 316 -11.96 9.58 -25.44
C GLU A 316 -11.04 10.04 -24.32
N ARG A 317 -11.56 10.93 -23.46
CA ARG A 317 -10.91 11.36 -22.23
C ARG A 317 -11.80 11.12 -21.04
N LEU A 318 -11.25 10.50 -20.01
CA LEU A 318 -11.92 10.24 -18.75
C LEU A 318 -11.21 10.99 -17.63
N HIS A 319 -11.97 11.65 -16.77
CA HIS A 319 -11.49 12.29 -15.56
C HIS A 319 -11.74 11.38 -14.35
N LEU A 320 -10.75 11.28 -13.48
CA LEU A 320 -10.72 10.39 -12.31
C LEU A 320 -10.77 11.23 -11.03
N HIS A 321 -11.75 10.97 -10.17
CA HIS A 321 -12.01 11.79 -8.98
C HIS A 321 -11.78 10.99 -7.71
N HIS A 322 -10.82 11.46 -6.91
CA HIS A 322 -10.32 10.76 -5.72
C HIS A 322 -10.90 11.38 -4.45
N ASP A 323 -11.09 10.58 -3.41
CA ASP A 323 -11.33 11.12 -2.08
C ASP A 323 -10.06 11.73 -1.46
N VAL A 324 -10.23 12.32 -0.28
CA VAL A 324 -9.13 12.83 0.57
C VAL A 324 -8.15 11.74 1.02
N PHE A 325 -8.35 10.47 0.66
CA PHE A 325 -7.42 9.38 0.97
C PHE A 325 -6.81 8.76 -0.30
N GLY A 326 -6.95 9.43 -1.46
CA GLY A 326 -6.40 8.97 -2.73
C GLY A 326 -7.12 7.74 -3.32
N ARG A 327 -8.37 7.47 -2.92
CA ARG A 327 -9.18 6.39 -3.50
C ARG A 327 -10.05 6.93 -4.62
N LEU A 328 -10.01 6.30 -5.79
CA LEU A 328 -10.87 6.64 -6.92
C LEU A 328 -12.34 6.37 -6.56
N LEU A 329 -13.14 7.42 -6.40
CA LEU A 329 -14.55 7.30 -6.04
C LEU A 329 -15.46 7.33 -7.25
N PHE A 330 -15.18 8.16 -8.25
CA PHE A 330 -16.00 8.22 -9.45
C PHE A 330 -15.22 8.77 -10.64
N GLU A 331 -15.83 8.64 -11.81
CA GLU A 331 -15.23 9.07 -13.06
C GLU A 331 -16.23 9.89 -13.87
N THR A 332 -15.74 10.85 -14.65
CA THR A 332 -16.57 11.66 -15.54
C THR A 332 -16.01 11.74 -16.94
N ASP A 333 -16.89 11.86 -17.93
CA ASP A 333 -16.50 12.23 -19.29
C ASP A 333 -16.16 13.75 -19.38
N PRO A 334 -15.73 14.28 -20.54
CA PRO A 334 -15.41 15.70 -20.69
C PRO A 334 -16.64 16.62 -20.58
N SER A 335 -17.84 16.06 -20.72
CA SER A 335 -19.11 16.76 -20.49
C SER A 335 -19.56 16.71 -19.02
N ARG A 336 -18.70 16.22 -18.12
CA ARG A 336 -18.92 16.06 -16.67
C ARG A 336 -20.04 15.07 -16.33
N ARG A 337 -20.40 14.19 -17.27
CA ARG A 337 -21.33 13.10 -16.97
C ARG A 337 -20.59 11.99 -16.24
N ILE A 338 -21.14 11.57 -15.11
CA ILE A 338 -20.63 10.45 -14.32
C ILE A 338 -20.70 9.17 -15.17
N ARG A 339 -19.59 8.41 -15.20
CA ARG A 339 -19.48 7.13 -15.91
C ARG A 339 -19.61 5.95 -14.95
N ASN A 340 -18.87 6.00 -13.85
CA ASN A 340 -18.89 5.01 -12.77
C ASN A 340 -18.78 5.71 -11.42
N ARG A 341 -19.39 5.11 -10.39
CA ARG A 341 -19.18 5.40 -8.96
C ARG A 341 -18.81 4.10 -8.25
N TYR A 342 -17.75 4.14 -7.47
CA TYR A 342 -17.13 2.99 -6.83
C TYR A 342 -17.46 2.97 -5.34
N VAL A 343 -18.01 1.84 -4.87
CA VAL A 343 -18.43 1.69 -3.47
C VAL A 343 -17.43 0.80 -2.75
N TYR A 344 -16.89 1.33 -1.65
CA TYR A 344 -15.91 0.65 -0.81
C TYR A 344 -16.52 0.25 0.53
N ALA A 345 -16.13 -0.91 1.07
CA ALA A 345 -16.29 -1.28 2.47
C ALA A 345 -14.94 -1.18 3.16
N ALA A 346 -14.76 -0.18 4.03
CA ALA A 346 -13.43 0.30 4.42
C ALA A 346 -12.60 0.61 3.17
N ASN A 347 -11.48 -0.08 2.93
CA ASN A 347 -10.62 0.14 1.76
C ASN A 347 -10.70 -0.97 0.69
N ARG A 348 -11.73 -1.81 0.75
CA ARG A 348 -11.97 -2.85 -0.26
C ARG A 348 -13.15 -2.48 -1.14
N LEU A 349 -12.96 -2.51 -2.45
CA LEU A 349 -14.02 -2.27 -3.43
C LEU A 349 -15.06 -3.40 -3.35
N VAL A 350 -16.34 -3.04 -3.22
CA VAL A 350 -17.44 -4.01 -3.07
C VAL A 350 -18.51 -3.89 -4.16
N ALA A 351 -18.68 -2.71 -4.76
CA ALA A 351 -19.59 -2.54 -5.89
C ALA A 351 -19.17 -1.39 -6.81
N VAL A 352 -19.69 -1.40 -8.03
CA VAL A 352 -19.68 -0.28 -8.96
C VAL A 352 -21.12 0.04 -9.38
N VAL A 353 -21.42 1.33 -9.47
CA VAL A 353 -22.69 1.88 -9.98
C VAL A 353 -22.40 2.67 -11.24
N ASN A 354 -22.91 2.22 -12.39
CA ASN A 354 -22.60 2.85 -13.68
C ASN A 354 -23.46 4.09 -13.96
N ASP A 355 -23.34 4.64 -15.18
CA ASP A 355 -24.07 5.81 -15.67
C ASP A 355 -25.55 5.59 -16.02
N ARG A 356 -26.03 4.36 -15.84
CA ARG A 356 -27.44 3.94 -15.93
C ARG A 356 -28.01 3.53 -14.56
N ASP A 357 -27.27 3.81 -13.49
CA ASP A 357 -27.56 3.38 -12.12
C ASP A 357 -27.65 1.86 -11.93
N GLU A 358 -27.09 1.07 -12.87
CA GLU A 358 -26.98 -0.38 -12.71
C GLU A 358 -25.88 -0.71 -11.71
N ILE A 359 -26.15 -1.67 -10.84
CA ILE A 359 -25.23 -2.07 -9.75
C ILE A 359 -24.60 -3.42 -10.08
N PHE A 360 -23.27 -3.47 -9.98
CA PHE A 360 -22.50 -4.70 -10.05
C PHE A 360 -21.67 -4.89 -8.79
N PHE A 361 -21.75 -6.07 -8.19
CA PHE A 361 -21.03 -6.40 -6.98
C PHE A 361 -19.77 -7.20 -7.28
N TYR A 362 -18.65 -6.81 -6.69
CA TYR A 362 -17.37 -7.51 -6.83
C TYR A 362 -17.35 -8.78 -5.98
N HIS A 363 -16.79 -9.84 -6.56
CA HIS A 363 -16.36 -11.07 -5.89
C HIS A 363 -14.87 -11.24 -6.18
N ALA A 364 -14.06 -11.45 -5.14
CA ALA A 364 -12.61 -11.46 -5.27
C ALA A 364 -11.97 -12.71 -4.67
N ASP A 365 -10.79 -13.06 -5.19
CA ASP A 365 -9.91 -14.07 -4.62
C ASP A 365 -9.18 -13.57 -3.35
N SER A 366 -8.30 -14.39 -2.77
CA SER A 366 -7.55 -14.05 -1.56
C SER A 366 -6.54 -12.92 -1.75
N ARG A 367 -6.17 -12.60 -3.00
CA ARG A 367 -5.25 -11.53 -3.37
C ARG A 367 -5.97 -10.22 -3.69
N GLY A 368 -7.31 -10.23 -3.68
CA GLY A 368 -8.13 -9.08 -4.00
C GLY A 368 -8.36 -8.86 -5.50
N SER A 369 -8.04 -9.84 -6.35
CA SER A 369 -8.38 -9.81 -7.77
C SER A 369 -9.86 -10.08 -7.96
N ALA A 370 -10.55 -9.25 -8.74
CA ALA A 370 -11.94 -9.48 -9.09
C ALA A 370 -12.05 -10.74 -9.96
N ILE A 371 -12.77 -11.76 -9.49
CA ILE A 371 -13.02 -13.02 -10.23
C ILE A 371 -14.42 -13.06 -10.84
N LEU A 372 -15.40 -12.36 -10.25
CA LEU A 372 -16.76 -12.22 -10.79
C LEU A 372 -17.30 -10.83 -10.47
N LEU A 373 -18.14 -10.30 -11.37
CA LEU A 373 -19.13 -9.27 -11.02
C LEU A 373 -20.52 -9.88 -11.17
N THR A 374 -21.37 -9.73 -10.14
CA THR A 374 -22.79 -10.10 -10.23
C THR A 374 -23.68 -8.87 -10.27
N ASP A 375 -24.74 -8.91 -11.08
CA ASP A 375 -25.70 -7.82 -11.18
C ASP A 375 -26.73 -7.83 -10.03
N GLU A 376 -27.72 -6.95 -10.09
CA GLU A 376 -28.78 -6.82 -9.09
C GLU A 376 -29.66 -8.06 -8.94
N ALA A 377 -29.77 -8.90 -9.97
CA ALA A 377 -30.47 -10.18 -9.89
C ALA A 377 -29.60 -11.29 -9.27
N GLY A 378 -28.30 -11.02 -9.08
CA GLY A 378 -27.31 -11.99 -8.62
C GLY A 378 -26.75 -12.86 -9.75
N GLU A 379 -27.05 -12.53 -11.01
CA GLU A 379 -26.50 -13.23 -12.17
C GLU A 379 -25.07 -12.75 -12.45
N VAL A 380 -24.21 -13.66 -12.92
CA VAL A 380 -22.83 -13.31 -13.28
C VAL A 380 -22.84 -12.48 -14.56
N ALA A 381 -22.39 -11.22 -14.46
CA ALA A 381 -22.25 -10.29 -15.57
C ALA A 381 -20.93 -10.49 -16.31
N VAL A 382 -19.84 -10.72 -15.57
CA VAL A 382 -18.50 -11.02 -16.11
C VAL A 382 -17.74 -11.90 -15.12
N SER A 383 -16.90 -12.78 -15.65
CA SER A 383 -15.90 -13.53 -14.88
C SER A 383 -14.49 -13.32 -15.44
N TYR A 384 -13.52 -13.43 -14.54
CA TYR A 384 -12.10 -13.29 -14.85
C TYR A 384 -11.35 -14.51 -14.34
N ALA A 385 -10.33 -14.93 -15.09
CA ALA A 385 -9.33 -15.90 -14.64
C ALA A 385 -7.94 -15.34 -14.92
N TYR A 386 -7.03 -15.44 -13.95
CA TYR A 386 -5.69 -14.87 -14.05
C TYR A 386 -4.66 -15.98 -14.16
N SER A 387 -3.45 -15.70 -14.66
CA SER A 387 -2.23 -16.41 -14.24
C SER A 387 -1.78 -15.87 -12.88
N PRO A 388 -0.84 -16.52 -12.16
CA PRO A 388 -0.28 -15.94 -10.93
C PRO A 388 0.30 -14.54 -11.14
N LEU A 389 0.91 -14.28 -12.31
CA LEU A 389 1.45 -12.96 -12.69
C LEU A 389 0.39 -11.99 -13.22
N GLY A 390 -0.89 -12.37 -13.27
CA GLY A 390 -1.97 -11.45 -13.64
C GLY A 390 -2.32 -11.43 -15.14
N SER A 391 -1.80 -12.33 -15.96
CA SER A 391 -2.32 -12.51 -17.33
C SER A 391 -3.80 -12.89 -17.26
N VAL A 392 -4.71 -12.10 -17.85
CA VAL A 392 -6.16 -12.24 -17.63
C VAL A 392 -6.89 -12.85 -18.84
N THR A 393 -7.86 -13.73 -18.56
CA THR A 393 -8.91 -14.17 -19.49
C THR A 393 -10.26 -13.68 -18.98
N VAL A 394 -11.07 -13.11 -19.86
CA VAL A 394 -12.37 -12.50 -19.52
C VAL A 394 -13.50 -13.25 -20.22
N ASP A 395 -14.53 -13.65 -19.48
CA ASP A 395 -15.82 -14.15 -20.01
C ASP A 395 -16.92 -13.15 -19.64
N ALA A 396 -17.21 -12.22 -20.55
CA ALA A 396 -18.21 -11.18 -20.39
C ALA A 396 -19.56 -11.62 -20.95
N ARG A 397 -20.58 -11.71 -20.08
CA ARG A 397 -21.97 -12.01 -20.45
C ARG A 397 -22.81 -10.75 -20.61
N ARG A 398 -22.34 -9.65 -20.01
CA ARG A 398 -22.86 -8.30 -20.15
C ARG A 398 -21.68 -7.34 -20.31
N GLU A 399 -21.91 -6.24 -21.02
CA GLU A 399 -20.96 -5.15 -21.09
C GLU A 399 -20.91 -4.43 -19.74
N VAL A 400 -19.76 -4.52 -19.06
CA VAL A 400 -19.50 -3.85 -17.79
C VAL A 400 -18.17 -3.15 -17.89
N ARG A 401 -18.17 -1.83 -17.73
CA ARG A 401 -16.94 -1.05 -17.67
C ARG A 401 -16.31 -1.20 -16.29
N ASN A 402 -15.32 -2.08 -16.16
CA ASN A 402 -14.63 -2.37 -14.91
C ASN A 402 -13.11 -2.24 -15.08
N PRO A 403 -12.48 -1.17 -14.56
CA PRO A 403 -11.02 -1.06 -14.54
C PRO A 403 -10.38 -1.84 -13.38
N PHE A 404 -11.15 -2.35 -12.41
CA PHE A 404 -10.61 -3.04 -11.23
C PHE A 404 -10.66 -4.56 -11.42
N THR A 405 -9.63 -5.12 -12.08
CA THR A 405 -9.50 -6.56 -12.37
C THR A 405 -8.50 -7.22 -11.41
N TYR A 406 -7.24 -7.44 -11.81
CA TYR A 406 -6.18 -8.05 -11.01
C TYR A 406 -5.81 -7.17 -9.81
N VAL A 407 -5.91 -7.72 -8.59
CA VAL A 407 -5.72 -6.99 -7.32
C VAL A 407 -6.65 -5.76 -7.20
N GLY A 408 -7.67 -5.68 -8.05
CA GLY A 408 -8.45 -4.48 -8.28
C GLY A 408 -9.28 -4.04 -7.08
N THR A 409 -9.64 -4.94 -6.18
CA THR A 409 -10.38 -4.55 -4.97
C THR A 409 -9.57 -3.66 -4.02
N TYR A 410 -8.26 -3.56 -4.21
CA TYR A 410 -7.37 -2.66 -3.48
C TYR A 410 -6.99 -1.38 -4.25
N GLY A 411 -7.67 -1.12 -5.37
CA GLY A 411 -7.51 0.12 -6.14
C GLY A 411 -6.49 0.04 -7.28
N VAL A 412 -6.04 -1.17 -7.63
CA VAL A 412 -5.21 -1.40 -8.83
C VAL A 412 -6.09 -1.33 -10.06
N THR A 413 -5.72 -0.51 -11.05
CA THR A 413 -6.47 -0.41 -12.30
C THR A 413 -5.77 -1.15 -13.44
N ASP A 414 -6.57 -1.82 -14.25
CA ASP A 414 -6.20 -2.50 -15.49
C ASP A 414 -6.19 -1.49 -16.63
N GLU A 415 -5.05 -1.40 -17.31
CA GLU A 415 -4.81 -0.48 -18.42
C GLU A 415 -4.97 -1.18 -19.78
N GLY A 416 -5.30 -2.48 -19.76
CA GLY A 416 -5.33 -3.35 -20.93
C GLY A 416 -3.94 -3.91 -21.27
N GLY A 417 -3.93 -4.98 -22.07
CA GLY A 417 -2.69 -5.57 -22.57
C GLY A 417 -1.79 -6.22 -21.52
N GLY A 418 -2.28 -6.46 -20.30
CA GLY A 418 -1.49 -6.99 -19.18
C GLY A 418 -0.77 -5.93 -18.36
N LEU A 419 -1.10 -4.65 -18.56
CA LEU A 419 -0.53 -3.54 -17.82
C LEU A 419 -1.44 -3.12 -16.67
N TYR A 420 -0.88 -2.99 -15.47
CA TYR A 420 -1.61 -2.65 -14.25
C TYR A 420 -0.99 -1.45 -13.55
N PHE A 421 -1.80 -0.44 -13.22
CA PHE A 421 -1.36 0.71 -12.45
C PHE A 421 -1.51 0.43 -10.94
N MET A 422 -0.38 0.19 -10.27
CA MET A 422 -0.28 -0.10 -8.85
C MET A 422 -0.09 1.21 -8.05
N LYS A 423 -0.83 2.27 -8.37
CA LYS A 423 -0.74 3.64 -7.79
C LYS A 423 0.57 4.41 -7.98
N ASN A 424 1.73 3.81 -7.70
CA ASN A 424 3.04 4.47 -7.83
C ASN A 424 3.86 3.95 -9.01
N ARG A 425 3.60 2.71 -9.45
CA ARG A 425 4.31 2.08 -10.56
C ARG A 425 3.36 1.31 -11.47
N PHE A 426 3.79 1.11 -12.71
CA PHE A 426 3.12 0.24 -13.66
C PHE A 426 3.77 -1.14 -13.64
N TYR A 427 2.94 -2.15 -13.46
CA TYR A 427 3.31 -3.55 -13.46
C TYR A 427 2.90 -4.19 -14.79
N ASP A 428 3.82 -4.90 -15.43
CA ASP A 428 3.56 -5.67 -16.65
C ASP A 428 3.48 -7.16 -16.30
N SER A 429 2.28 -7.74 -16.44
CA SER A 429 2.06 -9.16 -16.18
C SER A 429 2.81 -10.08 -17.12
N ALA A 430 3.09 -9.62 -18.34
CA ALA A 430 3.79 -10.45 -19.32
C ALA A 430 5.22 -10.72 -18.85
N THR A 431 5.90 -9.71 -18.32
CA THR A 431 7.28 -9.83 -17.81
C THR A 431 7.35 -10.23 -16.33
N GLY A 432 6.29 -9.97 -15.56
CA GLY A 432 6.27 -10.22 -14.13
C GLY A 432 7.08 -9.20 -13.31
N GLY A 433 7.29 -8.00 -13.85
CA GLY A 433 8.06 -6.94 -13.21
C GLY A 433 7.44 -5.55 -13.39
N PHE A 434 7.96 -4.59 -12.63
CA PHE A 434 7.60 -3.18 -12.78
C PHE A 434 8.32 -2.54 -13.98
N MET A 435 7.68 -1.55 -14.60
CA MET A 435 8.27 -0.75 -15.67
C MET A 435 9.22 0.33 -15.13
N GLN A 436 9.06 0.71 -13.87
CA GLN A 436 9.89 1.68 -13.17
C GLN A 436 10.67 1.05 -12.03
N ARG A 437 11.84 1.63 -11.75
CA ARG A 437 12.62 1.37 -10.53
C ARG A 437 11.78 1.67 -9.30
N ASP A 438 11.91 0.85 -8.26
CA ASP A 438 11.26 1.08 -6.97
C ASP A 438 11.68 2.42 -6.35
N PRO A 439 10.74 3.35 -6.09
CA PRO A 439 11.03 4.62 -5.42
C PRO A 439 11.59 4.45 -4.00
N LEU A 440 11.33 3.32 -3.33
CA LEU A 440 11.90 2.99 -2.02
C LEU A 440 13.37 2.55 -2.09
N TRP A 441 13.93 2.38 -3.30
CA TRP A 441 15.25 1.80 -3.51
C TRP A 441 15.42 0.50 -2.69
N PHE A 442 16.53 0.34 -2.00
CA PHE A 442 16.86 -0.89 -1.28
C PHE A 442 16.03 -1.15 -0.03
N ALA A 443 15.18 -0.19 0.39
CA ALA A 443 14.20 -0.46 1.43
C ALA A 443 13.12 -1.46 0.97
N ALA A 444 12.86 -1.55 -0.34
CA ALA A 444 11.96 -2.55 -0.93
C ALA A 444 12.64 -3.91 -1.20
N GLY A 445 13.97 -3.92 -1.30
CA GLY A 445 14.77 -5.12 -1.57
C GLY A 445 15.90 -4.85 -2.57
N THR A 446 16.70 -5.86 -2.87
CA THR A 446 17.86 -5.70 -3.78
C THR A 446 17.50 -5.71 -5.26
N ASN A 447 16.33 -6.23 -5.63
CA ASN A 447 15.80 -6.14 -6.99
C ASN A 447 14.71 -5.07 -7.03
N LEU A 448 15.00 -3.95 -7.68
CA LEU A 448 14.14 -2.76 -7.71
C LEU A 448 12.98 -2.85 -8.71
N TYR A 449 12.86 -3.95 -9.45
CA TYR A 449 11.79 -4.19 -10.43
C TYR A 449 10.93 -5.40 -10.06
N ALA A 450 11.26 -6.10 -8.98
CA ALA A 450 10.58 -7.32 -8.57
C ALA A 450 9.14 -7.03 -8.14
N TYR A 451 8.20 -7.78 -8.71
CA TYR A 451 6.83 -7.84 -8.22
C TYR A 451 6.69 -8.92 -7.14
N ALA A 452 5.93 -8.63 -6.08
CA ALA A 452 5.48 -9.62 -5.11
C ALA A 452 6.59 -10.51 -4.50
N LYS A 453 7.80 -9.96 -4.31
CA LYS A 453 8.99 -10.72 -3.83
C LYS A 453 9.33 -11.96 -4.69
N GLY A 454 8.90 -11.99 -5.94
CA GLY A 454 9.02 -13.17 -6.81
C GLY A 454 8.06 -14.32 -6.49
N ASN A 455 7.08 -14.11 -5.60
CA ASN A 455 6.05 -15.08 -5.24
C ASN A 455 4.64 -14.45 -5.38
N PRO A 456 4.17 -14.21 -6.62
CA PRO A 456 2.91 -13.54 -6.90
C PRO A 456 1.67 -14.38 -6.55
N LEU A 457 1.85 -15.67 -6.24
CA LEU A 457 0.76 -16.51 -5.75
C LEU A 457 0.39 -16.14 -4.31
N SER A 458 1.38 -15.81 -3.48
CA SER A 458 1.23 -15.54 -2.04
C SER A 458 1.29 -14.07 -1.66
N TYR A 459 1.91 -13.24 -2.51
CA TYR A 459 2.08 -11.81 -2.28
C TYR A 459 1.57 -11.01 -3.47
N VAL A 460 1.18 -9.76 -3.21
CA VAL A 460 0.84 -8.74 -4.23
C VAL A 460 1.35 -7.39 -3.76
N ASP A 461 1.48 -6.43 -4.66
CA ASP A 461 1.90 -5.06 -4.31
C ASP A 461 0.92 -4.02 -4.89
N PRO A 462 -0.25 -3.80 -4.25
CA PRO A 462 -1.25 -2.87 -4.74
C PRO A 462 -0.80 -1.41 -4.68
N SER A 463 0.25 -1.13 -3.90
CA SER A 463 0.83 0.21 -3.74
C SER A 463 1.94 0.49 -4.74
N GLY A 464 2.45 -0.53 -5.42
CA GLY A 464 3.66 -0.44 -6.23
C GLY A 464 4.89 -0.05 -5.42
N LEU A 465 4.92 -0.29 -4.11
CA LEU A 465 6.05 0.06 -3.22
C LEU A 465 6.40 -1.08 -2.25
N ALA A 466 5.41 -1.88 -1.84
CA ALA A 466 5.62 -2.91 -0.83
C ALA A 466 4.69 -4.10 -1.04
N ALA A 467 5.29 -5.27 -1.17
CA ALA A 467 4.55 -6.53 -1.26
C ALA A 467 3.90 -6.92 0.07
N ILE A 468 2.61 -7.24 0.01
CA ILE A 468 1.76 -7.69 1.12
C ILE A 468 1.17 -9.07 0.81
N ASN A 469 0.76 -9.80 1.84
CA ASN A 469 0.00 -11.05 1.73
C ASN A 469 -1.43 -10.89 2.24
N ASP A 470 -2.24 -11.92 2.09
CA ASP A 470 -3.64 -11.95 2.49
C ASP A 470 -3.88 -11.78 4.00
N MET A 471 -2.97 -12.27 4.86
CA MET A 471 -3.01 -11.98 6.30
C MET A 471 -2.90 -10.47 6.57
N SER A 472 -1.96 -9.79 5.90
CA SER A 472 -1.77 -8.34 6.04
C SER A 472 -3.00 -7.57 5.58
N MET A 473 -3.67 -8.06 4.54
CA MET A 473 -4.93 -7.49 4.05
C MET A 473 -6.06 -7.66 5.07
N MET A 474 -6.18 -8.82 5.70
CA MET A 474 -7.21 -9.11 6.71
C MET A 474 -7.06 -8.23 7.95
N LEU A 475 -5.83 -7.96 8.39
CA LEU A 475 -5.55 -7.08 9.53
C LEU A 475 -5.77 -5.60 9.22
N GLY A 476 -6.26 -5.26 8.02
CA GLY A 476 -6.48 -3.89 7.61
C GLY A 476 -5.19 -3.09 7.46
N LEU A 477 -4.03 -3.74 7.30
CA LEU A 477 -2.76 -3.05 7.03
C LEU A 477 -2.76 -2.42 5.63
N SER A 478 -3.67 -2.81 4.74
CA SER A 478 -3.97 -2.07 3.51
C SER A 478 -4.49 -0.65 3.77
N ASN A 479 -5.10 -0.40 4.94
CA ASN A 479 -5.54 0.93 5.37
C ASN A 479 -4.38 1.90 5.58
N PHE A 480 -3.20 1.38 5.91
CA PHE A 480 -1.98 2.17 6.10
C PHE A 480 -1.29 2.54 4.77
N MET A 481 -1.56 1.80 3.69
CA MET A 481 -0.89 2.00 2.40
C MET A 481 -1.69 2.88 1.43
N GLY A 482 -2.98 3.10 1.68
CA GLY A 482 -3.83 4.01 0.90
C GLY A 482 -3.69 5.48 1.30
N GLY A 483 -3.68 5.77 2.61
CA GLY A 483 -3.66 7.15 3.14
C GLY A 483 -2.30 7.63 3.68
N LEU A 484 -1.30 6.77 3.82
CA LEU A 484 0.01 7.11 4.42
C LEU A 484 1.18 7.04 3.43
N VAL A 485 0.89 6.79 2.15
CA VAL A 485 1.79 7.21 1.05
C VAL A 485 1.65 8.72 0.80
N GLY A 486 0.63 9.32 1.44
CA GLY A 486 0.28 10.72 1.64
C GLY A 486 1.30 11.68 2.28
N GLY A 487 2.51 11.23 2.62
CA GLY A 487 3.42 12.05 3.44
C GLY A 487 4.69 11.36 3.92
N MET A 488 5.08 10.24 3.31
CA MET A 488 6.37 9.65 3.61
C MET A 488 7.45 10.27 2.72
N VAL A 489 8.07 11.33 3.23
CA VAL A 489 9.53 11.43 3.16
C VAL A 489 10.08 10.26 3.98
N ALA A 490 10.01 9.02 3.46
CA ALA A 490 10.67 7.90 4.11
C ALA A 490 12.15 7.98 3.74
N ILE A 491 12.95 8.60 4.60
CA ILE A 491 14.37 8.31 4.67
C ILE A 491 14.50 6.95 5.35
N VAL A 492 14.38 5.86 4.57
CA VAL A 492 14.86 4.56 5.03
C VAL A 492 16.31 4.46 4.62
N GLY A 493 17.22 4.71 5.55
CA GLY A 493 18.65 4.43 5.36
C GLY A 493 19.27 5.03 4.11
N GLY A 494 18.95 6.29 3.81
CA GLY A 494 19.59 7.03 2.73
C GLY A 494 18.89 6.99 1.38
N GLY A 495 17.58 7.22 1.33
CA GLY A 495 16.89 7.60 0.08
C GLY A 495 15.62 8.37 0.39
N LEU A 496 15.36 9.46 -0.35
CA LEU A 496 14.11 10.21 -0.30
C LEU A 496 13.19 9.63 -1.38
N ILE A 497 11.96 9.29 -1.01
CA ILE A 497 10.93 8.87 -1.96
C ILE A 497 10.18 10.12 -2.39
N LEU A 498 10.24 10.44 -3.68
CA LEU A 498 9.40 11.44 -4.32
C LEU A 498 8.56 10.75 -5.37
N GLY A 499 7.27 10.67 -5.10
CA GLY A 499 6.28 9.96 -5.90
C GLY A 499 5.29 9.30 -4.96
N GLY A 500 4.22 10.02 -4.62
CA GLY A 500 3.20 9.58 -3.68
C GLY A 500 2.56 10.74 -2.96
N SER A 501 1.23 10.72 -2.89
CA SER A 501 0.30 11.76 -2.46
C SER A 501 0.79 12.63 -1.29
N VAL A 502 0.47 13.93 -1.27
CA VAL A 502 0.49 14.74 -0.03
C VAL A 502 -0.97 14.87 0.36
N ILE A 503 -1.52 13.95 1.15
CA ILE A 503 -2.83 14.19 1.75
C ILE A 503 -2.76 13.95 3.25
N ALA A 504 -3.00 15.05 3.96
CA ALA A 504 -3.05 15.15 5.39
C ALA A 504 -4.22 14.35 5.97
N GLY A 505 -3.94 13.60 7.02
CA GLY A 505 -4.89 13.30 8.09
C GLY A 505 -4.41 13.99 9.38
N PRO A 506 -5.32 14.41 10.26
CA PRO A 506 -5.02 15.27 11.40
C PRO A 506 -4.08 14.53 12.37
N GLY A 507 -2.81 14.95 12.42
CA GLY A 507 -1.86 14.52 13.45
C GLY A 507 -0.52 13.91 13.00
N LEU A 508 -0.16 13.93 11.71
CA LEU A 508 1.14 13.42 11.25
C LEU A 508 1.85 14.39 10.30
N LEU A 509 2.06 15.62 10.76
CA LEU A 509 3.05 16.54 10.19
C LEU A 509 4.07 16.90 11.28
N LEU A 510 5.32 16.55 10.97
CA LEU A 510 6.59 17.00 11.57
C LEU A 510 6.80 16.79 13.08
N GLY A 511 7.48 15.68 13.38
CA GLY A 511 8.11 15.45 14.69
C GLY A 511 8.90 14.14 14.83
N GLY A 512 8.90 13.24 13.84
CA GLY A 512 9.43 11.89 14.04
C GLY A 512 9.99 11.18 12.80
N GLY A 513 10.47 11.91 11.79
CA GLY A 513 11.03 11.32 10.55
C GLY A 513 12.22 10.38 10.79
N LEU A 514 12.92 10.51 11.93
CA LEU A 514 13.99 9.59 12.34
C LEU A 514 13.49 8.40 13.18
N TYR A 515 12.28 8.49 13.73
CA TYR A 515 11.74 7.56 14.73
C TYR A 515 10.73 6.55 14.13
N ALA A 516 10.05 6.90 13.04
CA ALA A 516 9.08 6.02 12.38
C ALA A 516 9.71 5.03 11.40
N ALA A 517 10.72 5.43 10.60
CA ALA A 517 11.40 4.52 9.67
C ALA A 517 12.22 3.43 10.41
N SER A 518 12.86 3.82 11.52
CA SER A 518 13.53 2.89 12.42
C SER A 518 12.52 1.97 13.12
N ARG A 519 11.36 2.46 13.58
CA ARG A 519 10.32 1.61 14.20
C ARG A 519 9.40 0.85 13.24
N LEU A 520 9.27 1.21 11.96
CA LEU A 520 8.57 0.38 10.95
C LEU A 520 9.47 -0.76 10.48
N ALA A 521 10.74 -0.49 10.15
CA ALA A 521 11.68 -1.56 9.78
C ALA A 521 12.07 -2.44 10.99
N VAL A 522 12.06 -1.89 12.21
CA VAL A 522 12.18 -2.66 13.45
C VAL A 522 10.85 -3.31 13.82
N GLY A 523 9.70 -2.70 13.54
CA GLY A 523 8.36 -3.25 13.82
C GLY A 523 8.03 -4.42 12.92
N PHE A 524 8.33 -4.35 11.63
CA PHE A 524 8.23 -5.50 10.72
C PHE A 524 9.24 -6.59 11.11
N ARG A 525 10.49 -6.25 11.44
CA ARG A 525 11.45 -7.25 11.95
C ARG A 525 11.06 -7.85 13.30
N GLN A 526 10.42 -7.09 14.18
CA GLN A 526 9.97 -7.56 15.50
C GLN A 526 8.68 -8.38 15.42
N VAL A 527 7.76 -8.02 14.53
CA VAL A 527 6.55 -8.80 14.25
C VAL A 527 6.95 -10.12 13.56
N ASP A 528 7.85 -10.05 12.59
CA ASP A 528 8.34 -11.21 11.83
C ASP A 528 9.28 -12.10 12.68
N ALA A 529 10.12 -11.54 13.56
CA ALA A 529 10.92 -12.29 14.53
C ALA A 529 10.08 -12.85 15.69
N ALA A 530 9.10 -12.10 16.20
CA ALA A 530 8.15 -12.60 17.21
C ALA A 530 7.26 -13.71 16.64
N MET A 531 6.91 -13.66 15.35
CA MET A 531 6.22 -14.74 14.64
C MET A 531 7.11 -15.96 14.38
N ARG A 532 8.45 -15.79 14.29
CA ARG A 532 9.44 -16.88 14.19
C ARG A 532 9.91 -17.43 15.55
N GLY A 533 9.52 -16.82 16.67
CA GLY A 533 10.02 -17.20 18.00
C GLY A 533 11.48 -16.79 18.26
N GLU A 534 12.01 -15.82 17.51
CA GLU A 534 13.39 -15.34 17.62
C GLU A 534 13.48 -14.09 18.52
N ALA A 535 14.44 -14.07 19.45
CA ALA A 535 14.71 -12.90 20.28
C ALA A 535 15.54 -11.86 19.52
N VAL A 536 15.10 -10.59 19.53
CA VAL A 536 15.86 -9.45 18.98
C VAL A 536 16.41 -8.63 20.15
N CYS A 537 17.71 -8.72 20.41
CA CYS A 537 18.41 -7.82 21.32
C CYS A 537 18.88 -6.58 20.55
N ASN A 538 18.65 -5.39 21.09
CA ASN A 538 19.25 -4.16 20.57
C ASN A 538 19.94 -3.41 21.72
N GLU A 539 21.25 -3.18 21.61
CA GLU A 539 22.10 -2.70 22.71
C GLU A 539 22.12 -1.18 22.91
N ASN A 540 21.41 -0.38 22.12
CA ASN A 540 21.46 1.09 22.26
C ASN A 540 20.10 1.77 22.08
N SER A 541 19.35 1.94 23.19
CA SER A 541 18.55 3.14 23.47
C SER A 541 17.88 3.03 24.85
N GLY A 542 18.35 3.85 25.79
CA GLY A 542 17.71 4.04 27.09
C GLY A 542 16.37 4.77 26.98
N TYR A 543 15.41 4.32 27.78
CA TYR A 543 14.19 5.00 28.27
C TYR A 543 13.58 6.15 27.46
N SER A 544 12.37 5.91 26.92
CA SER A 544 11.23 6.85 26.99
C SER A 544 9.90 6.14 26.72
N ILE A 545 9.00 6.19 27.71
CA ILE A 545 7.65 5.59 27.75
C ILE A 545 6.60 6.67 27.41
N ALA A 546 5.58 6.26 26.63
CA ALA A 546 4.23 6.82 26.44
C ALA A 546 4.03 8.32 26.09
N ARG A 547 3.56 8.56 24.85
CA ARG A 547 2.29 9.24 24.52
C ARG A 547 2.05 9.21 23.01
N SER A 548 1.07 8.44 22.56
CA SER A 548 0.29 8.74 21.34
C SER A 548 -1.10 8.14 21.48
N SER A 549 -2.10 8.95 21.10
CA SER A 549 -3.53 8.74 21.30
C SER A 549 -4.20 8.47 19.94
N PHE A 550 -5.04 7.42 19.85
CA PHE A 550 -6.06 7.05 18.82
C PHE A 550 -5.58 6.80 17.37
N LEU A 551 -6.04 5.82 16.56
CA LEU A 551 -7.02 4.71 16.56
C LEU A 551 -6.25 3.45 16.08
N GLY A 552 -6.43 2.18 16.47
CA GLY A 552 -7.63 1.39 16.77
C GLY A 552 -7.31 -0.10 16.48
N GLY A 553 -7.26 -0.94 17.51
CA GLY A 553 -7.55 -2.38 17.40
C GLY A 553 -6.39 -3.39 17.24
N ILE A 554 -5.68 -3.74 18.33
CA ILE A 554 -5.06 -5.07 18.49
C ILE A 554 -5.23 -5.55 19.95
N PRO A 555 -5.90 -6.68 20.22
CA PRO A 555 -5.76 -7.37 21.51
C PRO A 555 -4.49 -8.24 21.52
N PHE A 556 -3.64 -8.03 22.53
CA PHE A 556 -2.31 -8.63 22.66
C PHE A 556 -2.29 -10.07 23.22
N VAL A 557 -1.16 -10.71 22.92
CA VAL A 557 -0.58 -11.97 23.40
C VAL A 557 -0.67 -12.15 24.94
N LYS A 558 -1.01 -13.37 25.39
CA LYS A 558 -0.89 -13.79 26.79
C LYS A 558 0.60 -13.96 27.15
N SER A 559 1.12 -13.06 27.99
CA SER A 559 2.40 -13.09 28.71
C SER A 559 3.69 -13.28 27.89
N VAL A 560 4.62 -12.33 28.00
CA VAL A 560 6.00 -12.47 27.53
C VAL A 560 6.94 -12.46 28.72
N THR A 561 7.75 -13.52 28.87
CA THR A 561 8.82 -13.60 29.87
C THR A 561 10.15 -13.38 29.16
N TYR A 562 10.96 -12.41 29.61
CA TYR A 562 12.32 -12.22 29.11
C TYR A 562 13.33 -12.54 30.21
N ALA A 563 14.40 -13.27 29.84
CA ALA A 563 15.62 -13.37 30.61
C ALA A 563 16.71 -12.57 29.90
N VAL A 564 17.40 -11.69 30.60
CA VAL A 564 18.53 -10.93 30.05
C VAL A 564 19.75 -11.19 30.93
N GLU A 565 20.88 -11.50 30.30
CA GLU A 565 22.17 -11.68 30.96
C GLU A 565 22.95 -10.35 30.84
N LEU A 566 23.20 -9.69 31.97
CA LEU A 566 23.99 -8.45 32.02
C LEU A 566 25.27 -8.73 32.82
N ASN A 567 26.43 -8.57 32.19
CA ASN A 567 27.75 -8.68 32.85
C ASN A 567 27.92 -9.97 33.68
N GLY A 568 27.43 -11.12 33.18
CA GLY A 568 27.58 -12.41 33.84
C GLY A 568 26.72 -12.60 35.11
N LYS A 569 25.68 -11.80 35.30
CA LYS A 569 24.66 -12.01 36.34
C LYS A 569 23.27 -12.00 35.70
N GLY A 570 22.50 -13.07 35.92
CA GLY A 570 21.12 -13.17 35.42
C GLY A 570 20.17 -12.33 36.26
N VAL A 571 19.33 -11.52 35.60
CA VAL A 571 18.20 -10.84 36.24
C VAL A 571 16.94 -11.13 35.41
N ALA A 572 15.87 -11.56 36.07
CA ALA A 572 14.56 -11.80 35.46
C ALA A 572 13.58 -10.68 35.83
N TRP A 573 12.73 -10.29 34.88
CA TRP A 573 11.61 -9.35 35.10
C TRP A 573 10.29 -10.03 34.75
N GLU A 574 9.27 -9.85 35.60
CA GLU A 574 7.88 -10.18 35.29
C GLU A 574 7.10 -8.87 35.13
N VAL A 575 6.62 -8.57 33.91
CA VAL A 575 5.74 -7.41 33.68
C VAL A 575 4.29 -7.91 33.62
N GLY A 576 3.60 -7.79 34.75
CA GLY A 576 2.15 -7.62 34.91
C GLY A 576 1.18 -8.55 34.17
N LYS A 577 0.42 -9.36 34.93
CA LYS A 577 -0.84 -9.96 34.47
C LYS A 577 -1.88 -8.87 34.15
N LEU A 578 -2.33 -8.76 32.90
CA LEU A 578 -3.56 -8.05 32.58
C LEU A 578 -4.74 -9.03 32.69
N LEU A 579 -5.52 -8.94 33.78
CA LEU A 579 -6.81 -9.60 33.92
C LEU A 579 -7.91 -8.64 33.44
N MET A 580 -8.64 -9.00 32.37
CA MET A 580 -9.87 -8.30 31.99
C MET A 580 -11.00 -8.68 32.95
N GLY A 581 -11.71 -7.67 33.46
CA GLY A 581 -13.04 -7.81 34.05
C GLY A 581 -13.96 -6.75 33.44
N ASP A 582 -15.21 -7.13 33.21
CA ASP A 582 -16.27 -6.28 32.66
C ASP A 582 -16.45 -4.99 33.48
N TYR A 583 -16.74 -3.88 32.80
CA TYR A 583 -16.90 -2.49 33.26
C TYR A 583 -15.66 -1.58 33.22
N GLY A 584 -15.74 -0.57 32.32
CA GLY A 584 -15.39 0.83 32.56
C GLY A 584 -13.96 1.19 33.02
N ALA A 585 -13.25 1.95 32.19
CA ALA A 585 -11.99 2.60 32.58
C ALA A 585 -12.16 3.55 33.77
N VAL A 586 -11.35 3.38 34.82
CA VAL A 586 -10.76 4.47 35.61
C VAL A 586 -9.38 4.02 36.07
N LEU A 587 -8.34 4.75 35.71
CA LEU A 587 -7.14 4.85 36.53
C LEU A 587 -6.78 6.32 36.67
N ASP A 588 -7.00 6.79 37.88
CA ASP A 588 -6.61 8.07 38.44
C ASP A 588 -5.08 8.19 38.45
N ALA A 589 -4.57 9.40 38.35
CA ALA A 589 -3.13 9.68 38.35
C ALA A 589 -2.51 9.25 39.69
N ALA A 590 -1.52 8.35 39.66
CA ALA A 590 -0.65 8.10 40.80
C ALA A 590 0.75 8.64 40.48
N GLU A 591 1.09 9.71 41.21
CA GLU A 591 2.44 10.22 41.39
C GLU A 591 3.34 9.16 42.05
N ASP A 592 4.62 9.16 41.67
CA ASP A 592 5.77 8.48 42.30
C ASP A 592 5.67 6.97 42.62
N VAL A 593 6.44 6.16 41.88
CA VAL A 593 6.86 4.82 42.34
C VAL A 593 8.38 4.79 42.46
N THR A 594 8.87 5.25 43.60
CA THR A 594 10.11 4.74 44.21
C THR A 594 9.76 3.48 45.00
N ASP A 595 9.99 2.30 44.43
CA ASP A 595 10.40 1.08 45.15
C ASP A 595 10.50 -0.12 44.19
N LEU A 596 11.74 -0.56 43.94
CA LEU A 596 12.08 -1.81 43.25
C LEU A 596 12.30 -2.90 44.30
N ASN A 597 11.43 -3.91 44.34
CA ASN A 597 11.68 -5.12 45.14
C ASN A 597 12.47 -6.15 44.31
N LEU A 598 13.64 -6.55 44.81
CA LEU A 598 14.49 -7.62 44.28
C LEU A 598 13.90 -9.00 44.62
N ILE A 599 13.94 -9.94 43.67
CA ILE A 599 13.65 -11.36 43.90
C ILE A 599 14.91 -12.01 44.51
N PRO A 600 14.81 -12.86 45.55
CA PRO A 600 15.95 -13.58 46.12
C PRO A 600 16.58 -14.58 45.13
N GLU A 601 17.91 -14.72 45.19
CA GLU A 601 18.76 -15.59 44.31
C GLU A 601 18.36 -17.09 44.28
N GLU A 602 17.49 -17.53 45.18
CA GLU A 602 17.15 -18.95 45.38
C GLU A 602 16.12 -19.50 44.37
N CYS A 603 15.58 -18.66 43.47
CA CYS A 603 14.56 -19.06 42.49
C CYS A 603 15.05 -19.22 41.03
N VAL A 604 16.36 -19.20 40.76
CA VAL A 604 16.91 -19.39 39.41
C VAL A 604 17.37 -20.85 39.20
N PRO A 605 16.77 -21.64 38.28
CA PRO A 605 17.28 -22.98 37.97
C PRO A 605 18.59 -22.89 37.18
N ALA A 606 19.58 -23.70 37.57
CA ALA A 606 20.92 -23.73 36.97
C ALA A 606 20.89 -24.21 35.51
N ILE A 607 21.34 -23.37 34.58
CA ILE A 607 21.58 -23.75 33.18
C ILE A 607 23.04 -24.22 33.09
N SER A 608 23.27 -25.53 33.11
CA SER A 608 24.57 -26.13 32.80
C SER A 608 24.71 -26.30 31.28
N GLY A 609 25.86 -25.85 30.75
CA GLY A 609 26.14 -25.79 29.32
C GLY A 609 25.96 -27.10 28.56
N GLY A 610 25.37 -26.97 27.38
CA GLY A 610 25.27 -28.00 26.35
C GLY A 610 25.06 -27.34 24.99
N THR A 611 25.91 -27.69 24.04
CA THR A 611 25.85 -27.28 22.64
C THR A 611 24.54 -27.75 22.01
N VAL A 612 23.79 -26.85 21.36
CA VAL A 612 22.62 -27.21 20.54
C VAL A 612 23.02 -27.18 19.07
N THR A 613 23.01 -28.36 18.45
CA THR A 613 23.05 -28.54 17.00
C THR A 613 21.62 -28.37 16.48
N ILE A 614 21.44 -27.53 15.46
CA ILE A 614 20.13 -27.24 14.83
C ILE A 614 19.89 -28.27 13.70
N PRO A 615 18.77 -29.02 13.69
CA PRO A 615 18.27 -29.67 12.48
C PRO A 615 17.54 -28.68 11.56
#